data_AF-A0A9P6EMW1-F1
#
_entry.id   AF-A0A9P6EMW1-F1
#
_cell.length_a   1.000
_cell.length_b   1.000
_cell.length_c   1.000
_cell.angle_alpha   90.00
_cell.angle_beta   90.00
_cell.angle_gamma   90.00
#
_symmetry.space_group_name_H-M   'P 1'
#
loop_
_entity.id
_entity.type
_entity.pdbx_description
1 polymer ?
#
loop_
_entity_poly.entity_id
_entity_poly.type
_entity_poly.pdbx_seq_one_letter_code
_entity_poly.pdbx_strand_id
1 'polypeptide(L)'
;MTSDSRRLGHCLPHRPSATRVNTRTVSGNLQLELRPLRLKNMNALSRREEDTLLKATKKYAMKECDSVLKEFAACASGRTVSVAWACRDHLKVVQQCMVQFTAPEPMEQVRQEYIRLRNIQERSNIS
;
A
#
# COMPACT_ATOMS: atom_id res chain seq x y z
N MET A 1 -28.00 37.94 50.28
CA MET A 1 -29.17 38.34 49.48
C MET A 1 -28.80 38.23 48.01
N THR A 2 -29.52 37.34 47.31
CA THR A 2 -29.86 37.35 45.86
C THR A 2 -28.72 37.43 44.83
N SER A 3 -28.43 36.35 44.11
CA SER A 3 -29.06 35.96 42.82
C SER A 3 -28.65 36.86 41.65
N ASP A 4 -27.97 36.33 40.63
CA ASP A 4 -28.61 35.94 39.35
C ASP A 4 -27.60 35.32 38.37
N SER A 5 -28.12 34.39 37.57
CA SER A 5 -27.57 33.63 36.47
C SER A 5 -27.45 34.45 35.18
N ARG A 6 -26.54 34.05 34.29
CA ARG A 6 -26.71 33.82 32.82
C ARG A 6 -25.32 33.68 32.17
N ARG A 7 -24.86 32.47 31.79
CA ARG A 7 -25.22 31.63 30.63
C ARG A 7 -24.73 32.24 29.31
N LEU A 8 -23.86 31.50 28.59
CA LEU A 8 -23.55 31.44 27.14
C LEU A 8 -22.02 31.16 26.99
N GLY A 9 -21.50 30.13 26.33
CA GLY A 9 -22.07 29.00 25.59
C GLY A 9 -20.91 28.01 25.30
N HIS A 10 -21.10 26.74 25.64
CA HIS A 10 -20.17 25.68 25.29
C HIS A 10 -20.47 25.20 23.86
N CYS A 11 -19.51 25.36 22.95
CA CYS A 11 -19.53 24.67 21.66
C CYS A 11 -19.20 23.19 21.87
N LEU A 12 -20.21 22.32 21.80
CA LEU A 12 -20.03 20.88 21.66
C LEU A 12 -19.80 20.53 20.18
N PRO A 13 -18.87 19.62 19.84
CA PRO A 13 -18.69 19.14 18.48
C PRO A 13 -19.86 18.22 18.08
N HIS A 14 -20.50 18.54 16.96
CA HIS A 14 -21.52 17.70 16.34
C HIS A 14 -20.91 16.39 15.84
N ARG A 15 -21.41 15.28 16.39
CA ARG A 15 -21.14 13.91 15.96
C ARG A 15 -22.07 13.58 14.77
N PRO A 16 -21.57 13.23 13.58
CA PRO A 16 -22.44 12.81 12.48
C PRO A 16 -23.09 11.46 12.80
N SER A 17 -24.40 11.41 12.56
CA SER A 17 -25.31 10.31 12.83
C SER A 17 -24.95 9.02 12.10
N ALA A 18 -24.87 7.93 12.87
CA ALA A 18 -24.86 6.58 12.37
C ALA A 18 -26.23 6.24 11.75
N THR A 19 -26.30 6.14 10.43
CA THR A 19 -27.45 5.56 9.74
C THR A 19 -27.44 4.04 9.94
N ARG A 20 -28.34 3.60 10.83
CA ARG A 20 -28.68 2.21 11.13
C ARG A 20 -29.47 1.64 9.95
N VAL A 21 -28.84 0.84 9.09
CA VAL A 21 -29.56 0.03 8.09
C VAL A 21 -30.20 -1.16 8.81
N ASN A 22 -31.51 -1.30 8.60
CA ASN A 22 -32.40 -2.25 9.25
C ASN A 22 -32.30 -3.63 8.59
N THR A 23 -31.90 -4.64 9.36
CA THR A 23 -31.94 -6.06 8.98
C THR A 23 -33.34 -6.61 9.20
N ARG A 24 -34.02 -7.06 8.13
CA ARG A 24 -35.18 -7.97 8.21
C ARG A 24 -34.81 -9.33 7.61
N THR A 25 -34.79 -10.33 8.49
CA THR A 25 -34.96 -11.78 8.28
C THR A 25 -36.31 -12.04 7.55
N VAL A 26 -36.61 -13.08 6.76
CA VAL A 26 -36.41 -14.54 6.91
C VAL A 26 -36.68 -15.24 5.56
N SER A 27 -36.07 -16.41 5.36
CA SER A 27 -36.70 -17.64 4.82
C SER A 27 -36.15 -18.17 3.50
N GLY A 28 -35.52 -19.34 3.55
CA GLY A 28 -35.36 -20.23 2.39
C GLY A 28 -34.02 -20.96 2.32
N ASN A 29 -34.02 -22.20 2.82
CA ASN A 29 -33.22 -23.34 2.37
C ASN A 29 -31.69 -23.34 2.55
N LEU A 30 -31.28 -24.12 3.56
CA LEU A 30 -30.17 -25.09 3.54
C LEU A 30 -28.98 -24.75 2.61
N GLN A 31 -28.16 -23.78 2.99
CA GLN A 31 -26.76 -23.74 2.57
C GLN A 31 -25.90 -24.10 3.77
N LEU A 32 -25.35 -25.31 3.72
CA LEU A 32 -24.33 -25.78 4.66
C LEU A 32 -23.27 -24.69 4.87
N GLU A 33 -22.98 -24.44 6.14
CA GLU A 33 -21.74 -23.80 6.62
C GLU A 33 -20.54 -24.58 6.10
N LEU A 34 -20.08 -24.20 4.92
CA LEU A 34 -18.67 -24.20 4.60
C LEU A 34 -18.29 -22.73 4.62
N ARG A 35 -17.80 -22.23 5.76
CA ARG A 35 -16.81 -21.14 5.70
C ARG A 35 -15.75 -21.67 4.76
N PRO A 36 -15.60 -21.15 3.53
CA PRO A 36 -14.52 -21.62 2.71
C PRO A 36 -13.29 -21.23 3.51
N LEU A 37 -12.50 -22.25 3.87
CA LEU A 37 -11.10 -22.06 4.16
C LEU A 37 -10.60 -21.00 3.21
N ARG A 38 -9.78 -20.09 3.71
CA ARG A 38 -8.82 -19.34 2.90
C ARG A 38 -8.15 -20.35 1.96
N LEU A 39 -8.76 -20.68 0.82
CA LEU A 39 -8.07 -21.13 -0.36
C LEU A 39 -7.38 -19.86 -0.85
N LYS A 40 -6.34 -19.48 -0.11
CA LYS A 40 -5.21 -18.80 -0.68
C LYS A 40 -4.84 -19.72 -1.84
N ASN A 41 -5.10 -19.31 -3.07
CA ASN A 41 -4.39 -19.89 -4.19
C ASN A 41 -2.93 -19.88 -3.75
N MET A 42 -2.32 -21.07 -3.59
CA MET A 42 -1.00 -21.19 -2.97
C MET A 42 0.09 -20.43 -3.76
N ASN A 43 -0.24 -19.97 -4.95
CA ASN A 43 0.62 -19.17 -5.81
C ASN A 43 0.16 -17.71 -5.97
N ALA A 44 -0.90 -17.30 -5.27
CA ALA A 44 -1.32 -15.90 -5.23
C ALA A 44 -0.78 -15.21 -3.98
N LEU A 45 -0.14 -14.06 -4.18
CA LEU A 45 0.25 -13.18 -3.10
C LEU A 45 -0.97 -12.42 -2.59
N SER A 46 -1.05 -12.24 -1.27
CA SER A 46 -1.98 -11.29 -0.69
C SER A 46 -1.58 -9.87 -1.10
N ARG A 47 -2.54 -8.93 -1.23
CA ARG A 47 -2.26 -7.51 -1.50
C ARG A 47 -1.15 -6.93 -0.61
N ARG A 48 -1.13 -7.29 0.68
CA ARG A 48 -0.08 -6.84 1.61
C ARG A 48 1.32 -7.38 1.25
N GLU A 49 1.39 -8.62 0.77
CA GLU A 49 2.63 -9.24 0.32
C GLU A 49 3.09 -8.60 -0.99
N GLU A 50 2.18 -8.35 -1.93
CA GLU A 50 2.46 -7.63 -3.18
C GLU A 50 2.99 -6.23 -2.90
N ASP A 51 2.35 -5.47 -2.01
CA ASP A 51 2.82 -4.15 -1.60
C ASP A 51 4.21 -4.19 -0.95
N THR A 52 4.47 -5.23 -0.15
CA THR A 52 5.77 -5.43 0.49
C THR A 52 6.84 -5.77 -0.54
N LEU A 53 6.52 -6.64 -1.49
CA LEU A 53 7.39 -7.01 -2.60
C LEU A 53 7.72 -5.80 -3.48
N LEU A 54 6.71 -5.01 -3.87
CA LEU A 54 6.89 -3.78 -4.63
C LEU A 54 7.81 -2.79 -3.91
N LYS A 55 7.64 -2.60 -2.59
CA LYS A 55 8.53 -1.75 -1.79
C LYS A 55 9.96 -2.28 -1.74
N ALA A 56 10.13 -3.59 -1.59
CA ALA A 56 11.44 -4.23 -1.57
C ALA A 56 12.16 -4.10 -2.93
N THR A 57 11.47 -4.42 -4.03
CA THR A 57 12.00 -4.28 -5.39
C THR A 57 12.36 -2.83 -5.70
N LYS A 58 11.48 -1.87 -5.34
CA LYS A 58 11.78 -0.45 -5.54
C LYS A 58 13.01 -0.02 -4.73
N LYS A 59 13.15 -0.47 -3.48
CA LYS A 59 14.33 -0.18 -2.64
C LYS A 59 15.60 -0.78 -3.24
N TYR A 60 15.51 -1.97 -3.82
CA TYR A 60 16.62 -2.60 -4.55
C TYR A 60 16.98 -1.78 -5.80
N ALA A 61 15.99 -1.44 -6.63
CA ALA A 61 16.17 -0.61 -7.82
C ALA A 61 16.81 0.75 -7.48
N MET A 62 16.45 1.36 -6.35
CA MET A 62 17.07 2.61 -5.91
C MET A 62 18.57 2.46 -5.58
N LYS A 63 19.03 1.29 -5.16
CA LYS A 63 20.47 1.04 -4.94
C LYS A 63 21.20 0.86 -6.27
N GLU A 64 20.61 0.12 -7.20
CA GLU A 64 21.19 -0.10 -8.54
C GLU A 64 21.22 1.21 -9.36
N CYS A 65 20.21 2.07 -9.20
CA CYS A 65 20.10 3.36 -9.87
C CYS A 65 20.70 4.53 -9.07
N ASP A 66 21.55 4.27 -8.06
CA ASP A 66 22.04 5.31 -7.15
C ASP A 66 22.81 6.44 -7.88
N SER A 67 23.56 6.11 -8.94
CA SER A 67 24.30 7.09 -9.74
C SER A 67 23.37 8.14 -10.37
N VAL A 68 22.35 7.70 -11.10
CA VAL A 68 21.39 8.59 -11.78
C VAL A 68 20.46 9.29 -10.78
N LEU A 69 20.17 8.65 -9.65
CA LEU A 69 19.42 9.27 -8.55
C LEU A 69 20.19 10.43 -7.91
N LYS A 70 21.52 10.31 -7.76
CA LYS A 70 22.37 11.40 -7.25
C LYS A 70 22.38 12.60 -8.18
N GLU A 71 22.45 12.40 -9.48
CA GLU A 71 22.36 13.49 -10.46
C GLU A 71 21.00 14.20 -10.40
N PHE A 72 19.91 13.43 -10.33
CA PHE A 72 18.58 13.99 -10.14
C PHE A 72 18.47 14.77 -8.82
N ALA A 73 19.02 14.24 -7.72
CA ALA A 73 19.05 14.91 -6.43
C ALA A 73 19.87 16.21 -6.46
N ALA A 74 21.00 16.23 -7.18
CA ALA A 74 21.80 17.43 -7.39
C ALA A 74 21.00 18.49 -8.16
N CYS A 75 20.25 18.12 -9.20
CA CYS A 75 19.37 19.05 -9.90
C CYS A 75 18.21 19.54 -9.01
N ALA A 76 17.59 18.64 -8.25
CA ALA A 76 16.46 18.96 -7.37
C ALA A 76 16.88 19.79 -6.14
N SER A 77 18.17 19.79 -5.79
CA SER A 77 18.68 20.55 -4.64
C SER A 77 18.38 22.04 -4.80
N GLY A 78 17.72 22.62 -3.80
CA GLY A 78 17.32 24.04 -3.80
C GLY A 78 16.11 24.39 -4.68
N ARG A 79 15.49 23.40 -5.34
CA ARG A 79 14.27 23.57 -6.14
C ARG A 79 13.15 22.77 -5.47
N THR A 80 12.07 23.41 -5.05
CA THR A 80 10.91 22.72 -4.44
C THR A 80 9.71 22.73 -5.35
N VAL A 81 9.42 23.88 -5.95
CA VAL A 81 8.26 24.06 -6.85
C VAL A 81 8.62 23.73 -8.30
N SER A 82 9.86 24.02 -8.72
CA SER A 82 10.28 23.97 -10.13
C SER A 82 10.90 22.67 -10.62
N VAL A 83 11.05 21.66 -9.74
CA VAL A 83 11.74 20.39 -10.06
C VAL A 83 11.09 19.67 -11.24
N ALA A 84 9.75 19.66 -11.29
CA ALA A 84 8.99 18.88 -12.27
C ALA A 84 9.29 19.25 -13.73
N TRP A 85 9.65 20.52 -13.99
CA TRP A 85 10.05 20.98 -15.32
C TRP A 85 11.56 21.18 -15.46
N ALA A 86 12.23 21.76 -14.46
CA ALA A 86 13.65 22.10 -14.53
C ALA A 86 14.56 20.86 -14.53
N CYS A 87 14.14 19.77 -13.88
CA CYS A 87 14.92 18.53 -13.76
C CYS A 87 14.30 17.38 -14.56
N ARG A 88 13.45 17.68 -15.55
CA ARG A 88 12.69 16.67 -16.31
C ARG A 88 13.61 15.67 -17.02
N ASP A 89 14.75 16.11 -17.52
CA ASP A 89 15.66 15.22 -18.25
C ASP A 89 16.38 14.24 -17.31
N HIS A 90 16.87 14.69 -16.15
CA HIS A 90 17.37 13.79 -15.11
C HIS A 90 16.29 12.82 -14.62
N LEU A 91 15.04 13.29 -14.48
CA LEU A 91 13.92 12.42 -14.10
C LEU A 91 13.67 11.32 -15.13
N LYS A 92 13.77 11.60 -16.44
CA LYS A 92 13.64 10.57 -17.49
C LYS A 92 14.74 9.51 -17.36
N VAL A 93 15.97 9.90 -17.07
CA VAL A 93 17.08 8.97 -16.88
C VAL A 93 16.83 8.06 -15.67
N VAL A 94 16.39 8.64 -14.55
CA VAL A 94 15.98 7.86 -13.36
C VAL A 94 14.86 6.88 -13.72
N GLN A 95 13.83 7.34 -14.44
CA GLN A 95 12.71 6.48 -14.87
C GLN A 95 13.17 5.33 -15.77
N GLN A 96 14.06 5.61 -16.73
CA GLN A 96 14.65 4.60 -17.61
C GLN A 96 15.47 3.56 -16.85
N CYS A 97 16.15 3.94 -15.78
CA CYS A 97 16.84 2.97 -14.92
C CYS A 97 15.85 2.15 -14.08
N MET A 98 14.90 2.82 -13.41
CA MET A 98 13.96 2.14 -12.51
C MET A 98 13.05 1.14 -13.22
N VAL A 99 12.61 1.45 -14.45
CA VAL A 99 11.69 0.59 -15.21
C VAL A 99 12.30 -0.79 -15.50
N GLN A 100 13.63 -0.92 -15.57
CA GLN A 100 14.30 -2.21 -15.77
C GLN A 100 14.05 -3.20 -14.63
N PHE A 101 13.69 -2.70 -13.44
CA PHE A 101 13.42 -3.53 -12.26
C PHE A 101 11.92 -3.59 -11.94
N THR A 102 11.16 -2.55 -12.27
CA THR A 102 9.74 -2.43 -11.91
C THR A 102 8.79 -2.67 -13.09
N ALA A 103 9.30 -3.02 -14.27
CA ALA A 103 8.46 -3.42 -15.41
C ALA A 103 7.68 -4.71 -15.09
N PRO A 104 6.57 -4.98 -15.80
CA PRO A 104 5.75 -6.17 -15.55
C PRO A 104 6.52 -7.50 -15.64
N GLU A 105 7.46 -7.59 -16.57
CA GLU A 105 8.26 -8.81 -16.80
C GLU A 105 9.23 -9.12 -15.64
N PRO A 106 10.14 -8.21 -15.21
CA PRO A 106 11.02 -8.47 -14.07
C PRO A 106 10.24 -8.60 -12.76
N MET A 107 9.12 -7.89 -12.61
CA MET A 107 8.25 -8.02 -11.44
C MET A 107 7.60 -9.40 -11.32
N GLU A 108 7.29 -10.06 -12.44
CA GLU A 108 6.75 -11.42 -12.43
C GLU A 108 7.82 -12.42 -11.98
N GLN A 109 9.06 -12.27 -12.44
CA GLN A 109 10.18 -13.11 -11.97
C GLN A 109 10.39 -12.99 -10.46
N VAL A 110 10.38 -11.74 -9.96
CA VAL A 110 10.52 -11.48 -8.51
C VAL A 110 9.34 -12.04 -7.71
N ARG A 111 8.11 -11.99 -8.26
CA ARG A 111 6.93 -12.60 -7.65
C ARG A 111 7.08 -14.13 -7.56
N GLN A 112 7.48 -14.78 -8.64
CA GLN A 112 7.65 -16.23 -8.69
C GLN A 112 8.70 -16.69 -7.68
N GLU A 113 9.82 -15.97 -7.61
CA GLU A 113 10.89 -16.28 -6.67
C GLU A 113 10.44 -16.09 -5.21
N TYR A 114 9.68 -15.03 -4.92
CA TYR A 114 9.10 -14.83 -3.60
C TYR A 114 8.18 -15.98 -3.19
N ILE A 115 7.30 -16.45 -4.09
CA ILE A 115 6.40 -17.59 -3.82
C ILE A 115 7.22 -18.85 -3.56
N ARG A 116 8.27 -19.10 -4.34
CA ARG A 116 9.18 -20.24 -4.16
C ARG A 116 9.81 -20.23 -2.76
N LEU A 117 10.40 -19.10 -2.36
CA LEU A 117 11.05 -18.94 -1.05
C LEU A 117 10.05 -19.07 0.11
N ARG A 118 8.85 -18.48 -0.01
CA ARG A 118 7.78 -18.62 0.99
C ARG A 118 7.38 -20.08 1.19
N ASN A 119 7.20 -20.84 0.11
CA ASN A 119 6.83 -22.25 0.17
C ASN A 119 7.92 -23.11 0.83
N ILE A 120 9.19 -22.79 0.61
CA ILE A 120 10.32 -23.46 1.27
C ILE A 120 10.31 -23.13 2.77
N GLN A 121 10.14 -21.86 3.13
CA GLN A 121 10.07 -21.41 4.52
C GLN A 121 8.91 -22.05 5.28
N GLU A 122 7.73 -22.16 4.66
CA GLU A 122 6.57 -22.84 5.25
C GLU A 122 6.86 -24.31 5.53
N ARG A 123 7.54 -25.01 4.61
CA ARG A 123 7.96 -26.41 4.80
C ARG A 123 8.99 -26.57 5.91
N SER A 124 9.98 -25.68 5.99
CA SER A 124 11.01 -25.74 7.05
C SER A 124 10.45 -25.46 8.43
N ASN A 125 9.40 -24.63 8.55
CA ASN A 125 8.78 -24.30 9.84
C ASN A 125 7.89 -25.42 10.40
N ILE A 126 7.56 -26.43 9.59
CA ILE A 126 6.70 -27.57 9.99
C ILE A 126 7.53 -28.79 10.40
N SER A 127 8.83 -28.80 10.08
CA SER A 127 9.77 -29.88 10.44
C SER A 127 10.56 -29.55 11.70
#